data_AF-A0A9E3Y1L3-F1
#
_entry.id   AF-A0A9E3Y1L3-F1
#
_cell.length_a   1.000
_cell.length_b   1.000
_cell.length_c   1.000
_cell.angle_alpha   90.00
_cell.angle_beta   90.00
_cell.angle_gamma   90.00
#
_symmetry.space_group_name_H-M   'P 1'
#
loop_
_entity.id
_entity.type
_entity.pdbx_description
1 polymer ?
#
loop_
_entity_poly.entity_id
_entity_poly.type
_entity_poly.pdbx_seq_one_letter_code
_entity_poly.pdbx_strand_id
1 'polypeptide(L)'
;MERINVILEREEEVLETLLFKLVVTRLLLENGELGFLSRATREVERARTRARELDLMRAATVSQHRAGVTLRDLATEAPEPWPGIFRDHHDRLTTLVAEIEVTAHRNSNEARLGLESLQRPRVGAGGPEPARSGDAELARLAQGASFEAVLGTASRLRMPDLLDFLR
;
A
#
# COMPACT_ATOMS: atom_id res chain seq x y z
N MET A 1 12.36 18.95 -18.32
CA MET A 1 11.42 17.85 -18.55
C MET A 1 12.04 16.49 -18.22
N GLU A 2 13.21 16.14 -18.78
CA GLU A 2 13.95 14.91 -18.43
C GLU A 2 13.99 14.55 -16.93
N ARG A 3 14.40 15.50 -16.08
CA ARG A 3 14.45 15.28 -14.62
C ARG A 3 13.10 14.96 -14.00
N ILE A 4 12.03 15.57 -14.52
CA ILE A 4 10.65 15.31 -14.10
C ILE A 4 10.24 13.90 -14.57
N ASN A 5 10.55 13.56 -15.82
CA ASN A 5 10.29 12.23 -16.37
C ASN A 5 10.92 11.11 -15.51
N VAL A 6 12.22 11.23 -15.21
CA VAL A 6 12.96 10.26 -14.39
C VAL A 6 12.36 10.10 -12.98
N ILE A 7 11.80 11.16 -12.39
CA ILE A 7 11.16 11.02 -11.07
C ILE A 7 9.78 10.36 -11.19
N LEU A 8 9.02 10.61 -12.26
CA LEU A 8 7.72 9.96 -12.50
C LEU A 8 7.89 8.47 -12.77
N GLU A 9 8.86 8.07 -13.60
CA GLU A 9 9.18 6.66 -13.85
C GLU A 9 9.48 5.91 -12.53
N ARG A 10 10.30 6.52 -11.66
CA ARG A 10 10.60 5.94 -10.34
C ARG A 10 9.39 5.88 -9.41
N GLU A 11 8.51 6.88 -9.50
CA GLU A 11 7.28 6.92 -8.71
C GLU A 11 6.29 5.83 -9.17
N GLU A 12 6.19 5.57 -10.47
CA GLU A 12 5.42 4.44 -11.00
C GLU A 12 5.98 3.10 -10.53
N GLU A 13 7.30 2.89 -10.65
CA GLU A 13 7.95 1.65 -10.23
C GLU A 13 7.73 1.34 -8.73
N VAL A 14 7.82 2.37 -7.86
CA VAL A 14 7.62 2.17 -6.42
C VAL A 14 6.15 1.93 -6.09
N LEU A 15 5.21 2.58 -6.79
CA LEU A 15 3.78 2.37 -6.58
C LEU A 15 3.35 1.00 -7.10
N GLU A 16 3.88 0.55 -8.23
CA GLU A 16 3.70 -0.81 -8.73
C GLU A 16 4.24 -1.85 -7.74
N THR A 17 5.43 -1.59 -7.17
CA THR A 17 5.98 -2.43 -6.09
C THR A 17 5.07 -2.45 -4.87
N LEU A 18 4.54 -1.30 -4.44
CA LEU A 18 3.61 -1.20 -3.32
C LEU A 18 2.33 -1.98 -3.59
N LEU A 19 1.73 -1.80 -4.77
CA LEU A 19 0.56 -2.56 -5.21
C LEU A 19 0.83 -4.07 -5.19
N PHE A 20 1.97 -4.50 -5.72
CA PHE A 20 2.38 -5.90 -5.68
C PHE A 20 2.43 -6.45 -4.25
N LYS A 21 3.01 -5.71 -3.29
CA LYS A 21 3.04 -6.14 -1.88
C LYS A 21 1.65 -6.17 -1.24
N LEU A 22 0.76 -5.27 -1.62
CA LEU A 22 -0.64 -5.29 -1.18
C LEU A 22 -1.40 -6.50 -1.74
N VAL A 23 -1.19 -6.84 -3.02
CA VAL A 23 -1.76 -8.04 -3.64
C VAL A 23 -1.25 -9.30 -2.96
N VAL A 24 0.05 -9.40 -2.68
CA VAL A 24 0.61 -10.52 -1.91
C VAL A 24 -0.05 -10.63 -0.53
N THR A 25 -0.20 -9.50 0.17
CA THR A 25 -0.88 -9.46 1.48
C THR A 25 -2.32 -9.97 1.37
N ARG A 26 -3.05 -9.57 0.32
CA ARG A 26 -4.42 -10.04 0.04
C ARG A 26 -4.47 -11.55 -0.12
N LEU A 27 -3.60 -12.09 -0.97
CA LEU A 27 -3.54 -13.53 -1.24
C LEU A 27 -3.23 -14.33 0.04
N LEU A 28 -2.34 -13.83 0.90
CA LEU A 28 -2.05 -14.47 2.19
C LEU A 28 -3.28 -14.47 3.12
N LEU A 29 -4.05 -13.38 3.15
CA LEU A 29 -5.28 -13.29 3.94
C LEU A 29 -6.35 -14.24 3.39
N GLU A 30 -6.63 -14.19 2.09
CA GLU A 30 -7.65 -15.00 1.42
C GLU A 30 -7.38 -16.51 1.52
N ASN A 31 -6.10 -16.92 1.54
CA ASN A 31 -5.71 -18.34 1.65
C ASN A 31 -5.38 -18.77 3.09
N GLY A 32 -5.50 -17.88 4.08
CA GLY A 32 -5.23 -18.21 5.49
C GLY A 32 -3.76 -18.46 5.83
N GLU A 33 -2.82 -17.99 4.99
CA GLU A 33 -1.37 -18.16 5.14
C GLU A 33 -0.78 -17.13 6.14
N LEU A 34 -1.33 -17.10 7.35
CA LEU A 34 -1.09 -16.05 8.35
C LEU A 34 0.36 -16.02 8.87
N GLY A 35 1.11 -17.12 8.76
CA GLY A 35 2.52 -17.19 9.16
C GLY A 35 3.42 -16.22 8.39
N PHE A 36 3.04 -15.84 7.16
CA PHE A 36 3.78 -14.89 6.33
C PHE A 36 3.25 -13.45 6.43
N LEU A 37 2.11 -13.23 7.09
CA LEU A 37 1.42 -11.94 7.09
C LEU A 37 2.30 -10.83 7.70
N SER A 38 2.95 -11.13 8.82
CA SER A 38 3.92 -10.22 9.45
C SER A 38 5.07 -9.81 8.51
N ARG A 39 5.57 -10.74 7.67
CA ARG A 39 6.62 -10.45 6.67
C ARG A 39 6.08 -9.57 5.56
N ALA A 40 4.87 -9.84 5.06
CA ALA A 40 4.22 -9.10 3.99
C ALA A 40 3.92 -7.65 4.41
N THR A 41 3.35 -7.45 5.61
CA THR A 41 3.08 -6.10 6.15
C THR A 41 4.36 -5.26 6.25
N ARG A 42 5.49 -5.84 6.66
CA ARG A 42 6.79 -5.14 6.66
C ARG A 42 7.24 -4.71 5.26
N GLU A 43 6.96 -5.51 4.23
CA GLU A 43 7.29 -5.15 2.85
C GLU A 43 6.40 -4.03 2.33
N VAL A 44 5.10 -4.04 2.68
CA VAL A 44 4.19 -2.94 2.37
C VAL A 44 4.70 -1.64 3.02
N GLU A 45 5.10 -1.67 4.29
CA GLU A 45 5.65 -0.48 4.96
C GLU A 45 6.95 0.03 4.33
N ARG A 46 7.84 -0.88 3.88
CA ARG A 46 9.05 -0.50 3.14
C ARG A 46 8.72 0.18 1.82
N ALA A 47 7.83 -0.42 1.02
CA ALA A 47 7.40 0.16 -0.25
C ALA A 47 6.69 1.51 -0.05
N ARG A 48 5.82 1.62 0.96
CA ARG A 48 5.15 2.88 1.33
C ARG A 48 6.13 3.96 1.74
N THR A 49 7.14 3.62 2.55
CA THR A 49 8.18 4.58 2.96
C THR A 49 8.94 5.09 1.74
N ARG A 50 9.30 4.19 0.83
CA ARG A 50 9.97 4.56 -0.42
C ARG A 50 9.10 5.44 -1.32
N ALA A 51 7.80 5.14 -1.42
CA ALA A 51 6.85 5.96 -2.18
C ALA A 51 6.78 7.38 -1.61
N ARG A 52 6.72 7.52 -0.28
CA ARG A 52 6.72 8.83 0.39
C ARG A 52 8.02 9.62 0.14
N GLU A 53 9.17 8.95 0.11
CA GLU A 53 10.43 9.63 -0.21
C GLU A 53 10.43 10.17 -1.65
N LEU A 54 9.94 9.38 -2.60
CA LEU A 54 9.85 9.79 -4.01
C LEU A 54 8.84 10.91 -4.22
N ASP A 55 7.70 10.85 -3.53
CA ASP A 55 6.68 11.91 -3.51
C ASP A 55 7.26 13.26 -3.08
N LEU A 56 8.07 13.27 -2.00
CA LEU A 56 8.79 14.47 -1.55
C LEU A 56 9.83 14.95 -2.58
N MET A 57 10.57 14.03 -3.19
CA MET A 57 11.53 14.37 -4.25
C MET A 57 10.85 14.93 -5.50
N ARG A 58 9.67 14.40 -5.85
CA ARG A 58 8.84 14.90 -6.94
C ARG A 58 8.34 16.29 -6.62
N ALA A 59 7.73 16.51 -5.46
CA ALA A 59 7.25 17.82 -5.04
C ALA A 59 8.36 18.89 -5.11
N ALA A 60 9.55 18.57 -4.58
CA ALA A 60 10.72 19.45 -4.68
C ALA A 60 11.14 19.70 -6.13
N THR A 61 11.22 18.65 -6.96
CA THR A 61 11.66 18.75 -8.37
C THR A 61 10.67 19.55 -9.22
N VAL A 62 9.38 19.29 -9.06
CA VAL A 62 8.29 19.95 -9.78
C VAL A 62 8.16 21.41 -9.36
N SER A 63 8.33 21.73 -8.08
CA SER A 63 8.29 23.12 -7.58
C SER A 63 9.38 24.02 -8.18
N GLN A 64 10.51 23.45 -8.62
CA GLN A 64 11.57 24.19 -9.33
C GLN A 64 11.14 24.61 -10.74
N HIS A 65 10.17 23.92 -11.33
CA HIS A 65 9.57 24.32 -12.60
C HIS A 65 8.54 25.42 -12.38
N ARG A 66 7.53 25.13 -11.56
CA ARG A 66 6.50 26.09 -11.14
C ARG A 66 5.81 25.55 -9.89
N ALA A 67 5.64 26.40 -8.87
CA ALA A 67 4.93 26.00 -7.66
C ALA A 67 3.46 25.65 -7.98
N GLY A 68 2.96 24.54 -7.44
CA GLY A 68 1.57 24.12 -7.60
C GLY A 68 1.17 23.64 -9.01
N VAL A 69 2.13 23.42 -9.91
CA VAL A 69 1.85 22.84 -11.24
C VAL A 69 1.40 21.39 -11.10
N THR A 70 0.33 21.03 -11.80
CA THR A 70 -0.14 19.64 -11.87
C THR A 70 0.51 18.88 -13.02
N LEU A 71 0.37 17.56 -13.06
CA LEU A 71 0.88 16.76 -14.18
C LEU A 71 0.17 17.10 -15.51
N ARG A 72 -1.10 17.50 -15.46
CA ARG A 72 -1.84 17.97 -16.64
C ARG A 72 -1.35 19.32 -17.13
N ASP A 73 -1.03 20.24 -16.21
CA ASP A 73 -0.39 21.50 -16.56
C ASP A 73 0.96 21.24 -17.24
N LEU A 74 1.80 20.35 -16.67
CA LEU A 74 3.08 19.95 -17.27
C LEU A 74 2.91 19.38 -18.67
N ALA A 75 1.93 18.51 -18.89
CA ALA A 75 1.63 17.95 -20.21
C ALA A 75 1.18 19.02 -21.23
N THR A 76 0.54 20.09 -20.76
CA THR A 76 0.04 21.18 -21.62
C THR A 76 1.12 22.20 -21.95
N GLU A 77 1.97 22.53 -20.98
CA GLU A 77 3.01 23.56 -21.09
C GLU A 77 4.29 23.04 -21.76
N ALA A 78 4.52 21.72 -21.73
CA ALA A 78 5.77 21.16 -22.21
C ALA A 78 5.89 21.17 -23.75
N PRO A 79 7.09 21.43 -24.29
CA PRO A 79 7.36 21.27 -25.71
C PRO A 79 7.37 19.79 -26.10
N GLU A 80 7.26 19.50 -27.39
CA GLU A 80 7.45 18.12 -27.89
C GLU A 80 8.82 17.55 -27.49
N PRO A 81 8.93 16.24 -27.17
CA PRO A 81 7.89 15.19 -27.25
C PRO A 81 7.08 14.98 -25.94
N TRP A 82 7.26 15.85 -24.96
CA TRP A 82 6.85 15.62 -23.58
C TRP A 82 5.33 15.55 -23.30
N PRO A 83 4.44 16.27 -24.02
CA PRO A 83 3.00 16.22 -23.76
C PRO A 83 2.42 14.80 -23.75
N GLY A 84 2.81 13.95 -24.70
CA GLY A 84 2.35 12.57 -24.76
C GLY A 84 2.85 11.76 -23.57
N ILE A 85 4.15 11.85 -23.30
CA ILE A 85 4.82 11.13 -22.22
C ILE A 85 4.19 11.46 -20.84
N PHE A 86 3.94 12.74 -20.56
CA PHE A 86 3.31 13.13 -19.30
C PHE A 86 1.84 12.73 -19.18
N ARG A 87 1.11 12.60 -20.30
CA ARG A 87 -0.24 12.02 -20.28
C ARG A 87 -0.20 10.51 -19.98
N ASP A 88 0.75 9.79 -20.57
CA ASP A 88 0.93 8.36 -20.29
C ASP A 88 1.25 8.12 -18.80
N HIS A 89 2.14 8.95 -18.23
CA HIS A 89 2.41 8.93 -16.80
C HIS A 89 1.18 9.25 -15.94
N HIS A 90 0.38 10.23 -16.36
CA HIS A 90 -0.86 10.61 -15.66
C HIS A 90 -1.82 9.43 -15.58
N ASP A 91 -2.05 8.75 -16.69
CA ASP A 91 -2.96 7.60 -16.76
C ASP A 91 -2.44 6.44 -15.89
N ARG A 92 -1.13 6.15 -15.97
CA ARG A 92 -0.50 5.06 -15.21
C ARG A 92 -0.53 5.31 -13.71
N LEU A 93 -0.13 6.50 -13.25
CA LEU A 93 -0.15 6.89 -11.84
C LEU A 93 -1.59 6.91 -11.29
N THR A 94 -2.54 7.46 -12.04
CA THR A 94 -3.97 7.47 -11.65
C THR A 94 -4.49 6.05 -11.44
N THR A 95 -4.16 5.14 -12.35
CA THR A 95 -4.54 3.71 -12.26
C THR A 95 -3.92 3.05 -11.02
N LEU A 96 -2.61 3.21 -10.84
CA LEU A 96 -1.90 2.63 -9.69
C LEU A 96 -2.46 3.10 -8.36
N VAL A 97 -2.74 4.40 -8.20
CA VAL A 97 -3.31 4.96 -6.97
C VAL A 97 -4.68 4.35 -6.68
N ALA A 98 -5.56 4.26 -7.68
CA ALA A 98 -6.87 3.64 -7.51
C ALA A 98 -6.78 2.15 -7.12
N GLU A 99 -5.90 1.39 -7.76
CA GLU A 99 -5.70 -0.04 -7.47
C GLU A 99 -5.11 -0.27 -6.07
N ILE A 100 -4.19 0.60 -5.63
CA ILE A 100 -3.62 0.60 -4.28
C ILE A 100 -4.72 0.86 -3.24
N GLU A 101 -5.56 1.88 -3.44
CA GLU A 101 -6.65 2.19 -2.51
C GLU A 101 -7.65 1.04 -2.38
N VAL A 102 -8.09 0.49 -3.52
CA VAL A 102 -9.01 -0.65 -3.55
C VAL A 102 -8.40 -1.86 -2.85
N THR A 103 -7.14 -2.19 -3.14
CA THR A 103 -6.48 -3.37 -2.56
C THR A 103 -6.22 -3.20 -1.07
N ALA A 104 -5.77 -2.02 -0.63
CA ALA A 104 -5.58 -1.70 0.78
C ALA A 104 -6.89 -1.77 1.56
N HIS A 105 -8.00 -1.30 0.98
CA HIS A 105 -9.32 -1.38 1.58
C HIS A 105 -9.77 -2.83 1.75
N ARG A 106 -9.60 -3.67 0.72
CA ARG A 106 -9.91 -5.12 0.80
C ARG A 106 -9.09 -5.81 1.89
N ASN A 107 -7.77 -5.59 1.92
CA ASN A 107 -6.91 -6.15 2.95
C ASN A 107 -7.35 -5.74 4.37
N SER A 108 -7.82 -4.50 4.53
CA SER A 108 -8.33 -4.02 5.82
C SER A 108 -9.62 -4.71 6.23
N ASN A 109 -10.52 -4.97 5.28
CA ASN A 109 -11.76 -5.67 5.56
C ASN A 109 -11.50 -7.12 5.96
N GLU A 110 -10.65 -7.82 5.21
CA GLU A 110 -10.24 -9.20 5.53
C GLU A 110 -9.54 -9.30 6.89
N ALA A 111 -8.64 -8.36 7.21
CA ALA A 111 -7.99 -8.33 8.52
C ALA A 111 -8.97 -8.08 9.68
N ARG A 112 -9.99 -7.23 9.48
CA ARG A 112 -11.07 -7.05 10.47
C ARG A 112 -11.87 -8.32 10.70
N LEU A 113 -12.29 -8.99 9.63
CA LEU A 113 -13.01 -10.27 9.71
C LEU A 113 -12.16 -11.34 10.40
N GLY A 114 -10.85 -11.37 10.12
CA GLY A 114 -9.89 -12.24 10.80
C GLY A 114 -9.83 -12.00 12.31
N LEU A 115 -9.76 -10.74 12.76
CA LEU A 115 -9.79 -10.37 14.18
C LEU A 115 -11.10 -10.77 14.86
N GLU A 116 -12.24 -10.48 14.22
CA GLU A 116 -13.56 -10.86 14.74
C GLU A 116 -13.69 -12.38 14.91
N SER A 117 -13.14 -13.15 13.96
CA SER A 117 -13.09 -14.62 14.05
C SER A 117 -12.27 -15.12 15.23
N LEU A 118 -11.12 -14.49 15.53
CA LEU A 118 -10.28 -14.85 16.68
C LEU A 118 -10.93 -14.56 18.03
N GLN A 119 -11.78 -13.52 18.10
CA GLN A 119 -12.48 -13.09 19.32
C GLN A 119 -13.72 -13.95 19.65
N ARG A 120 -14.24 -14.73 18.70
CA ARG A 120 -15.41 -15.58 18.95
C ARG A 120 -15.07 -16.68 19.97
N PRO A 121 -15.82 -16.81 21.07
CA PRO A 121 -15.64 -17.89 22.03
C PRO A 121 -15.79 -19.23 21.33
N ARG A 122 -14.75 -20.08 21.44
CA ARG A 122 -14.79 -21.41 20.87
C ARG A 122 -15.73 -22.26 21.72
N VAL A 123 -16.95 -22.50 21.24
CA VAL A 123 -17.91 -23.40 21.89
C VAL A 123 -17.26 -24.79 21.99
N GLY A 124 -17.00 -25.24 23.21
CA GLY A 124 -16.04 -26.30 23.49
C GLY A 124 -16.50 -27.71 23.09
N ALA A 125 -15.64 -28.43 22.37
CA ALA A 125 -15.52 -29.88 22.54
C ALA A 125 -14.46 -30.10 23.64
N GLY A 126 -14.91 -30.57 24.81
CA GLY A 126 -14.13 -30.60 26.04
C GLY A 126 -12.97 -31.61 26.05
N GLY A 127 -11.88 -31.21 26.71
CA GLY A 127 -10.77 -32.08 27.12
C GLY A 127 -9.54 -31.26 27.56
N PRO A 128 -9.01 -31.45 28.78
CA PRO A 128 -7.86 -30.68 29.27
C PRO A 128 -6.53 -31.23 28.72
N GLU A 129 -5.81 -30.45 27.91
CA GLU A 129 -4.41 -30.72 27.56
C GLU A 129 -3.55 -29.45 27.83
N PRO A 130 -2.95 -29.33 29.02
CA PRO A 130 -2.43 -28.05 29.53
C PRO A 130 -1.17 -27.54 28.81
N ALA A 131 -0.34 -28.42 28.23
CA ALA A 131 0.86 -28.00 27.50
C ALA A 131 0.55 -27.42 26.11
N ARG A 132 -0.49 -27.91 25.41
CA ARG A 132 -0.93 -27.36 24.11
C ARG A 132 -1.67 -26.03 24.24
N SER A 133 -2.15 -25.69 25.44
CA SER A 133 -2.90 -24.45 25.68
C SER A 133 -2.03 -23.20 25.54
N GLY A 134 -0.80 -23.21 26.06
CA GLY A 134 0.10 -22.06 26.03
C GLY A 134 0.59 -21.72 24.62
N ASP A 135 1.04 -22.72 23.87
CA ASP A 135 1.48 -22.54 22.47
C ASP A 135 0.33 -22.10 21.56
N ALA A 136 -0.88 -22.63 21.78
CA ALA A 136 -2.06 -22.22 21.04
C ALA A 136 -2.50 -20.77 21.34
N GLU A 137 -2.35 -20.34 22.60
CA GLU A 137 -2.63 -18.96 23.00
C GLU A 137 -1.61 -17.98 22.39
N LEU A 138 -0.32 -18.31 22.44
CA LEU A 138 0.74 -17.53 21.80
C LEU A 138 0.53 -17.41 20.29
N ALA A 139 0.17 -18.50 19.61
CA ALA A 139 -0.13 -18.49 18.19
C ALA A 139 -1.34 -17.59 17.87
N ARG A 140 -2.40 -17.63 18.68
CA ARG A 140 -3.56 -16.74 18.54
C ARG A 140 -3.17 -15.27 18.71
N LEU A 141 -2.38 -14.94 19.73
CA LEU A 141 -1.91 -13.57 19.97
C LEU A 141 -1.07 -13.06 18.79
N ALA A 142 -0.17 -13.90 18.25
CA ALA A 142 0.66 -13.57 17.10
C ALA A 142 -0.19 -13.33 15.83
N GLN A 143 -1.25 -14.10 15.62
CA GLN A 143 -2.21 -13.89 14.54
C GLN A 143 -2.97 -12.57 14.70
N GLY A 144 -3.47 -12.29 15.91
CA GLY A 144 -4.13 -11.02 16.23
C GLY A 144 -3.25 -9.82 15.93
N ALA A 145 -2.00 -9.83 16.42
CA ALA A 145 -1.02 -8.79 16.14
C ALA A 145 -0.73 -8.62 14.63
N SER A 146 -0.74 -9.72 13.86
CA SER A 146 -0.52 -9.66 12.41
C SER A 146 -1.69 -8.99 11.68
N PHE A 147 -2.94 -9.26 12.07
CA PHE A 147 -4.11 -8.57 11.51
C PHE A 147 -4.13 -7.09 11.88
N GLU A 148 -3.85 -6.76 13.15
CA GLU A 148 -3.74 -5.36 13.60
C GLU A 148 -2.66 -4.59 12.82
N ALA A 149 -1.53 -5.24 12.53
CA ALA A 149 -0.48 -4.65 11.71
C ALA A 149 -0.98 -4.30 10.29
N VAL A 150 -1.76 -5.18 9.65
CA VAL A 150 -2.38 -4.90 8.33
C VAL A 150 -3.28 -3.66 8.40
N LEU A 151 -4.14 -3.58 9.43
CA LEU A 151 -5.03 -2.43 9.63
C LEU A 151 -4.24 -1.14 9.84
N GLY A 152 -3.21 -1.20 10.67
CA GLY A 152 -2.32 -0.06 10.92
C GLY A 152 -1.65 0.41 9.63
N THR A 153 -1.13 -0.50 8.81
CA THR A 153 -0.49 -0.15 7.54
C THR A 153 -1.48 0.48 6.56
N ALA A 154 -2.67 -0.10 6.40
CA ALA A 154 -3.67 0.45 5.50
C ALA A 154 -4.11 1.87 5.86
N SER A 155 -4.22 2.19 7.15
CA SER A 155 -4.55 3.55 7.61
C SER A 155 -3.52 4.61 7.22
N ARG A 156 -2.27 4.20 6.95
CA ARG A 156 -1.14 5.08 6.61
C ARG A 156 -0.88 5.22 5.10
N LEU A 157 -1.65 4.54 4.24
CA LEU A 157 -1.46 4.55 2.77
C LEU A 157 -2.07 5.77 2.06
N ARG A 158 -2.26 6.89 2.76
CA ARG A 158 -2.79 8.11 2.17
C ARG A 158 -1.74 8.77 1.27
N MET A 159 -2.14 9.22 0.08
CA MET A 159 -1.28 9.89 -0.91
C MET A 159 -1.86 11.25 -1.37
N PRO A 160 -2.16 12.19 -0.45
CA PRO A 160 -2.84 13.43 -0.81
C PRO A 160 -2.02 14.31 -1.78
N ASP A 161 -0.70 14.40 -1.57
CA ASP A 161 0.19 15.24 -2.38
C ASP A 161 0.35 14.71 -3.82
N LEU A 162 0.29 13.39 -4.00
CA LEU A 162 0.24 12.76 -5.32
C LEU A 162 -1.12 12.99 -5.99
N LEU A 163 -2.22 12.80 -5.26
CA LEU A 163 -3.57 13.06 -5.79
C LEU A 163 -3.74 14.53 -6.22
N ASP A 164 -3.21 15.47 -5.45
CA ASP A 164 -3.22 16.89 -5.79
C ASP A 164 -2.41 17.18 -7.06
N PHE A 165 -1.26 16.52 -7.23
CA PHE A 165 -0.43 16.63 -8.43
C PHE A 165 -1.07 15.99 -9.67
N LEU A 166 -1.89 14.95 -9.50
CA LEU A 166 -2.62 14.30 -10.60
C LEU A 166 -3.91 15.04 -11.01
N ARG A 167 -4.29 16.15 -10.37
CA ARG A 167 -5.47 16.93 -10.76
C ARG A 167 -5.34 17.55 -12.14
#